data_AF-I1BH34-F1
#
_entry.id   AF-I1BH34-F1
#
_cell.length_a   1.000
_cell.length_b   1.000
_cell.length_c   1.000
_cell.angle_alpha   90.00
_cell.angle_beta   90.00
_cell.angle_gamma   90.00
#
_symmetry.space_group_name_H-M   'P 1'
#
loop_
_entity.id
_entity.type
_entity.pdbx_description
1 polymer ?
#
loop_
_entity_poly.entity_id
_entity_poly.type
_entity_poly.pdbx_seq_one_letter_code
_entity_poly.pdbx_strand_id
1 'polypeptide(L)'
;MIREMIKPTSKDDKPGFIYGYSIQKEVTNSQEKYAYFKIGRTVDPHRRMYALSKICKYDPKVIELFPSLPGKGRMPNNLQMIDGKIDRWKD
;
A
#
# COMPACT_ATOMS: atom_id res chain seq x y z
N MET A 1 -0.51 -8.15 -26.42
CA MET A 1 -0.83 -7.27 -25.27
C MET A 1 -0.64 -8.01 -23.94
N ILE A 2 -1.47 -9.02 -23.60
CA ILE A 2 -1.37 -9.76 -22.32
C ILE A 2 0.03 -10.34 -22.05
N ARG A 3 0.67 -10.93 -23.07
CA ARG A 3 2.03 -11.47 -22.93
C ARG A 3 3.07 -10.42 -22.53
N GLU A 4 2.96 -9.19 -23.03
CA GLU A 4 3.86 -8.10 -22.65
C GLU A 4 3.61 -7.63 -21.21
N MET A 5 2.36 -7.71 -20.74
CA MET A 5 2.00 -7.35 -19.35
C MET A 5 2.49 -8.36 -18.32
N ILE A 6 2.77 -9.60 -18.73
CA ILE A 6 3.29 -10.68 -17.87
C ILE A 6 4.83 -10.63 -17.82
N LYS A 7 5.48 -10.00 -18.81
CA LYS A 7 6.94 -9.95 -18.85
C LYS A 7 7.48 -9.10 -17.71
N PRO A 8 8.45 -9.62 -16.94
CA PRO A 8 9.12 -8.83 -15.93
C PRO A 8 9.91 -7.69 -16.58
N THR A 9 9.80 -6.49 -16.03
CA THR A 9 10.57 -5.31 -16.46
C THR A 9 12.02 -5.31 -15.95
N SER A 10 12.33 -6.17 -14.97
CA SER A 10 13.67 -6.38 -14.42
C SER A 10 13.79 -7.78 -13.79
N LYS A 11 15.01 -8.21 -13.45
CA LYS A 11 15.22 -9.54 -12.82
C LYS A 11 14.54 -9.69 -11.46
N ASP A 12 14.38 -8.58 -10.74
CA ASP A 12 13.72 -8.55 -9.43
C ASP A 12 12.21 -8.31 -9.54
N ASP A 13 11.70 -8.21 -10.77
CA ASP A 13 10.32 -7.91 -11.06
C ASP A 13 9.43 -9.15 -10.82
N LYS A 14 8.90 -9.29 -9.61
CA LYS A 14 8.03 -10.40 -9.18
C LYS A 14 6.56 -9.98 -9.10
N PRO A 15 5.59 -10.85 -9.45
CA PRO A 15 4.16 -10.54 -9.32
C PRO A 15 3.78 -9.97 -7.95
N GLY A 16 2.75 -9.12 -7.91
CA GLY A 16 2.23 -8.58 -6.66
C GLY A 16 1.25 -7.44 -6.86
N PHE A 17 0.67 -6.98 -5.77
CA PHE A 17 -0.21 -5.82 -5.73
C PHE A 17 0.59 -4.55 -5.98
N ILE A 18 0.05 -3.66 -6.81
CA ILE A 18 0.52 -2.28 -6.95
C ILE A 18 -0.13 -1.46 -5.84
N TYR A 19 0.64 -0.74 -5.05
CA TYR A 19 0.12 0.13 -4.00
C TYR A 19 0.73 1.53 -4.10
N GLY A 20 -0.09 2.54 -3.83
CA GLY A 20 0.33 3.92 -3.63
C GLY A 20 0.18 4.29 -2.16
N TYR A 21 1.19 4.92 -1.57
CA TYR A 21 1.11 5.42 -0.20
C TYR A 21 1.73 6.82 -0.06
N SER A 22 1.25 7.56 0.95
CA SER A 22 1.89 8.77 1.45
C SER A 22 2.31 8.59 2.90
N ILE A 23 3.18 9.47 3.38
CA ILE A 23 3.48 9.57 4.81
C ILE A 23 2.91 10.91 5.27
N GLN A 24 1.93 10.86 6.18
CA GLN A 24 1.39 12.07 6.79
C GLN A 24 2.38 12.57 7.85
N LYS A 25 3.35 13.36 7.41
CA LYS A 25 4.00 14.33 8.26
C LYS A 25 3.98 15.67 7.54
N GLU A 26 3.90 16.75 8.32
CA GLU A 26 4.50 18.04 7.98
C GLU A 26 5.95 17.79 7.54
N VAL A 27 6.12 17.49 6.25
CA VAL A 27 7.38 17.78 5.58
C VAL A 27 7.57 19.27 5.86
N THR A 28 8.71 19.63 6.42
CA THR A 28 9.05 20.98 6.89
C THR A 28 8.85 22.09 5.84
N ASN A 29 8.57 21.71 4.60
CA ASN A 29 8.14 22.57 3.52
C ASN A 29 6.67 22.27 3.17
N SER A 30 5.84 23.33 3.20
CA SER A 30 4.43 23.32 2.82
C SER A 30 4.11 22.36 1.66
N GLN A 31 3.27 21.35 1.94
CA GLN A 31 2.68 20.49 0.91
C GLN A 31 1.52 21.19 0.16
N GLU A 32 1.31 22.50 0.32
CA GLU A 32 0.22 23.23 -0.34
C GLU A 32 0.31 23.16 -1.88
N LYS A 33 1.53 23.00 -2.43
CA LYS A 33 1.74 22.92 -3.88
C LYS A 33 1.91 21.49 -4.41
N TYR A 34 2.43 20.57 -3.60
CA TYR A 34 2.75 19.20 -4.02
C TYR A 34 2.52 18.19 -2.90
N ALA A 35 1.96 17.03 -3.26
CA ALA A 35 1.83 15.90 -2.37
C ALA A 35 2.84 14.80 -2.73
N TYR A 36 3.52 14.26 -1.71
CA TYR A 36 4.51 13.20 -1.89
C TYR A 36 3.87 11.83 -1.80
N PHE A 37 3.97 11.07 -2.89
CA PHE A 37 3.49 9.70 -2.98
C PHE A 37 4.60 8.77 -3.44
N LYS A 38 4.57 7.53 -2.95
CA LYS A 38 5.41 6.46 -3.49
C LYS A 38 4.52 5.31 -3.95
N ILE A 39 4.84 4.83 -5.15
CA ILE A 39 4.23 3.64 -5.73
C ILE A 39 5.20 2.48 -5.56
N GLY A 40 4.68 1.33 -5.14
CA GLY A 40 5.45 0.12 -4.99
C GLY A 40 4.66 -1.11 -5.42
N ARG A 41 5.36 -2.25 -5.44
CA ARG A 41 4.75 -3.55 -5.65
C ARG A 41 5.15 -4.52 -4.55
N THR A 42 4.20 -5.35 -4.10
CA THR A 42 4.43 -6.36 -3.05
C THR A 42 3.37 -7.45 -3.13
N VAL A 43 3.72 -8.68 -2.76
CA VAL A 43 2.75 -9.78 -2.57
C VAL A 43 1.94 -9.62 -1.28
N ASP A 44 2.48 -8.86 -0.32
CA ASP A 44 1.89 -8.63 1.00
C ASP A 44 1.95 -7.13 1.34
N PRO A 45 0.88 -6.37 1.06
CA PRO A 45 0.80 -4.94 1.38
C PRO A 45 0.87 -4.66 2.88
N HIS A 46 0.33 -5.54 3.71
CA HIS A 46 0.27 -5.37 5.17
C HIS A 46 1.67 -5.42 5.78
N ARG A 47 2.40 -6.51 5.52
CA ARG A 47 3.79 -6.67 5.98
C ARG A 47 4.68 -5.56 5.44
N ARG A 48 4.45 -5.12 4.20
CA ARG A 48 5.24 -4.05 3.58
C ARG A 48 5.01 -2.70 4.25
N MET A 49 3.75 -2.33 4.53
CA MET A 49 3.43 -1.09 5.25
C MET A 49 3.96 -1.13 6.68
N TYR A 50 3.83 -2.26 7.37
CA TYR A 50 4.42 -2.46 8.70
C TYR A 50 5.94 -2.27 8.69
N ALA A 51 6.65 -2.89 7.74
CA ALA A 51 8.10 -2.73 7.63
C ALA A 51 8.48 -1.27 7.35
N LEU A 52 7.75 -0.59 6.47
CA LEU A 52 7.97 0.83 6.17
C LEU A 52 7.73 1.71 7.39
N SER A 53 6.70 1.42 8.21
CA SER A 53 6.43 2.22 9.40
C SER A 53 7.54 2.12 10.44
N LYS A 54 8.16 0.94 10.57
CA LYS A 54 9.35 0.74 11.42
C LYS A 54 10.57 1.48 10.92
N ILE A 55 10.82 1.46 9.61
CA ILE A 55 11.99 2.12 9.00
C ILE A 55 11.84 3.65 9.07
N CYS A 56 10.69 4.16 8.67
CA CYS A 56 10.46 5.61 8.58
C CYS A 56 10.09 6.24 9.93
N LYS A 57 9.68 5.45 10.93
CA LYS A 57 9.10 5.92 12.21
C LYS A 57 7.82 6.75 12.03
N TYR A 58 7.06 6.50 10.96
CA TYR A 58 5.77 7.12 10.67
C TYR A 58 4.80 6.09 10.14
N ASP A 59 3.50 6.29 10.33
CA ASP A 59 2.48 5.40 9.77
C ASP A 59 2.21 5.77 8.30
N PRO A 60 2.55 4.92 7.32
CA PRO A 60 2.25 5.18 5.91
C PRO A 60 0.75 5.00 5.65
N LYS A 61 0.14 6.01 5.02
CA LYS A 61 -1.24 5.99 4.58
C LYS A 61 -1.31 5.39 3.17
N VAL A 62 -1.89 4.18 3.05
CA VAL A 62 -2.20 3.60 1.74
C VAL A 62 -3.35 4.37 1.12
N ILE A 63 -3.14 4.85 -0.11
CA ILE A 63 -4.11 5.64 -0.87
C ILE A 63 -4.84 4.75 -1.86
N GLU A 64 -4.13 3.83 -2.48
CA GLU A 64 -4.66 2.99 -3.54
C GLU A 64 -3.95 1.64 -3.59
N LEU A 65 -4.68 0.58 -3.98
CA LEU A 65 -4.18 -0.79 -4.07
C LEU A 65 -4.85 -1.53 -5.24
N PHE A 66 -4.04 -2.08 -6.15
CA PHE A 66 -4.49 -2.81 -7.33
C PHE A 66 -3.88 -4.22 -7.42
N PRO A 67 -4.67 -5.27 -7.73
CA PRO A 67 -6.14 -5.25 -7.72
C PRO A 67 -6.67 -4.96 -6.31
N SER A 68 -7.88 -4.44 -6.23
CA SER A 68 -8.56 -4.21 -4.95
C SER A 68 -8.66 -5.54 -4.21
N LEU A 69 -8.38 -5.55 -2.90
CA LEU A 69 -8.56 -6.77 -2.11
C LEU A 69 -10.07 -7.10 -2.02
N PRO A 70 -10.46 -8.39 -2.21
CA PRO A 70 -11.85 -8.79 -2.20
C PRO A 70 -12.50 -8.46 -0.85
N GLY A 71 -13.72 -7.91 -0.88
CA GLY A 71 -14.50 -7.55 0.31
C GLY A 71 -14.32 -6.10 0.82
N LYS A 72 -13.57 -5.25 0.12
CA LYS A 72 -13.41 -3.83 0.48
C LYS A 72 -13.59 -2.92 -0.73
N GLY A 73 -14.79 -2.35 -0.88
CA GLY A 73 -14.91 -1.09 -1.60
C GLY A 73 -13.93 -0.08 -0.99
N ARG A 74 -13.25 0.72 -1.83
CA ARG A 74 -12.26 1.77 -1.49
C ARG A 74 -11.76 1.70 -0.04
N MET A 75 -10.61 1.05 0.18
CA MET A 75 -9.97 0.90 1.48
C MET A 75 -10.10 2.19 2.31
N PRO A 76 -10.79 2.17 3.47
CA PRO A 76 -10.73 3.30 4.37
C PRO A 76 -9.28 3.39 4.87
N ASN A 77 -8.71 4.57 4.63
CA ASN A 77 -7.42 5.18 4.99
C ASN A 77 -6.52 4.59 6.09
N ASN A 78 -6.93 3.63 6.92
CA ASN A 78 -6.13 3.04 7.98
C ASN A 78 -6.19 1.50 7.93
N LEU A 79 -5.05 0.85 7.72
CA LEU A 79 -4.91 -0.62 7.76
C LEU A 79 -5.36 -1.24 9.10
N GLN A 80 -5.44 -0.44 10.17
CA GLN A 80 -5.86 -0.86 11.52
C GLN A 80 -7.32 -1.36 11.58
N MET A 81 -8.19 -0.93 10.67
CA MET A 81 -9.61 -1.34 10.65
C MET A 81 -9.84 -2.76 10.10
N ILE A 82 -8.78 -3.41 9.60
CA ILE A 82 -8.87 -4.71 8.92
C ILE A 82 -8.65 -5.86 9.91
N ASP A 83 -7.73 -5.69 10.86
CA ASP A 83 -7.41 -6.74 11.85
C ASP A 83 -8.62 -7.02 12.77
N GLY A 84 -9.36 -6.00 13.19
CA GLY A 84 -10.57 -6.17 14.02
C GLY A 84 -11.78 -6.82 13.33
N LYS A 85 -11.69 -7.17 12.04
CA LYS A 85 -12.71 -7.95 11.34
C LYS A 85 -12.30 -9.39 11.08
N ILE A 86 -11.01 -9.72 11.00
CA ILE A 86 -10.56 -11.11 10.79
C ILE A 86 -10.86 -11.96 12.03
N ASP A 87 -10.78 -11.39 13.23
CA ASP A 87 -11.19 -12.07 14.48
C ASP A 87 -12.69 -12.40 14.55
N ARG A 88 -13.54 -11.77 13.72
CA ARG A 88 -15.00 -12.04 13.67
C ARG A 88 -15.42 -13.14 12.69
N TRP A 89 -14.47 -13.74 11.95
CA TRP A 89 -14.74 -14.89 11.08
C TRP A 89 -14.23 -16.21 11.67
N LYS A 90 -13.89 -16.19 12.97
CA LYS A 90 -13.46 -17.38 13.73
C LYS A 90 -14.51 -17.92 14.71
N ASP A 91 -15.75 -17.44 14.60
CA ASP A 91 -16.92 -18.04 15.27
C ASP A 91 -17.86 -18.67 14.23
#